data_AF-A0AAW6E104-F1
#
_entry.id   AF-A0AAW6E104-F1
#
_cell.length_a   1.000
_cell.length_b   1.000
_cell.length_c   1.000
_cell.angle_alpha   90.00
_cell.angle_beta   90.00
_cell.angle_gamma   90.00
#
_symmetry.space_group_name_H-M   'P 1'
#
loop_
_entity.id
_entity.type
_entity.pdbx_description
1 polymer ?
#
loop_
_entity_poly.entity_id
_entity_poly.type
_entity_poly.pdbx_seq_one_letter_code
_entity_poly.pdbx_strand_id
1 'polypeptide(L)'
;MTRRLSPETVIENYKNLTYKLLQDKFTFHSEMEKYLHFDHKAYGEFVDYYNNYIEPQLVTDMAFCKDWGGKYHGELLRLCGIIHCIKCVLNDVNPVENRVTLETFCNAIEIGEYFREQAIYAYSLGDVDLGTIKAERVLNVC
;
A
#
# COMPACT_ATOMS: atom_id res chain seq x y z
N MET A 1 19.87 22.22 -9.68
CA MET A 1 20.18 21.68 -11.01
C MET A 1 20.14 20.16 -10.90
N THR A 2 18.99 19.53 -11.12
CA THR A 2 18.82 18.08 -10.92
C THR A 2 19.41 17.36 -12.14
N ARG A 3 20.58 16.72 -11.97
CA ARG A 3 21.25 15.99 -13.04
C ARG A 3 20.39 14.78 -13.40
N ARG A 4 19.72 14.82 -14.56
CA ARG A 4 18.99 13.66 -15.09
C ARG A 4 20.01 12.55 -15.36
N LEU A 5 19.82 11.41 -14.70
CA LEU A 5 20.59 10.20 -14.98
C LEU A 5 20.25 9.69 -16.39
N SER A 6 21.21 9.04 -17.05
CA SER A 6 20.91 8.36 -18.31
C SER A 6 19.99 7.16 -18.04
N PRO A 7 19.18 6.73 -19.04
CA PRO A 7 18.32 5.55 -18.89
C PRO A 7 19.10 4.31 -18.44
N GLU A 8 20.30 4.10 -18.99
CA GLU A 8 21.17 2.97 -18.61
C GLU A 8 21.58 3.04 -17.14
N THR A 9 21.97 4.23 -16.65
CA THR A 9 22.32 4.40 -15.23
C THR A 9 21.13 4.17 -14.31
N VAL A 10 19.92 4.58 -14.71
CA VAL A 10 18.70 4.31 -13.92
C VAL A 10 18.43 2.80 -13.83
N ILE A 11 18.51 2.08 -14.96
CA ILE A 11 18.31 0.63 -15.02
C ILE A 11 19.33 -0.09 -14.15
N GLU A 12 20.59 0.31 -14.25
CA GLU A 12 21.69 -0.30 -13.49
C GLU A 12 21.51 -0.06 -11.98
N ASN A 13 21.20 1.17 -11.58
CA ASN A 13 20.93 1.51 -10.18
C ASN A 13 19.74 0.72 -9.62
N TYR A 14 18.67 0.59 -10.39
CA TYR A 14 17.49 -0.17 -10.00
C TYR A 14 17.80 -1.66 -9.83
N LYS A 15 18.57 -2.26 -10.75
CA LYS A 15 19.02 -3.65 -10.66
C LYS A 15 19.86 -3.87 -9.40
N ASN A 16 20.86 -3.01 -9.18
CA ASN A 16 21.75 -3.11 -8.02
C ASN A 16 21.00 -2.97 -6.69
N LEU A 17 20.04 -2.05 -6.62
CA LEU A 17 19.14 -1.94 -5.46
C LEU A 17 18.32 -3.21 -5.26
N THR A 18 17.74 -3.76 -6.33
CA THR A 18 16.95 -5.00 -6.26
C THR A 18 17.80 -6.16 -5.74
N TYR A 19 19.03 -6.32 -6.25
CA TYR A 19 19.95 -7.35 -5.76
C TYR A 19 20.32 -7.13 -4.29
N LYS A 20 20.58 -5.90 -3.87
CA LYS A 20 20.85 -5.57 -2.46
C LYS A 20 19.68 -5.98 -1.57
N LEU A 21 18.45 -5.59 -1.94
CA LEU A 21 17.22 -5.95 -1.21
C LEU A 21 16.98 -7.46 -1.14
N LEU A 22 17.32 -8.20 -2.20
CA LEU A 22 17.18 -9.66 -2.24
C LEU A 22 18.29 -10.41 -1.48
N GLN A 23 19.48 -9.84 -1.38
CA GLN A 23 20.59 -10.38 -0.57
C GLN A 23 20.34 -10.14 0.92
N ASP A 24 19.83 -8.96 1.26
CA ASP A 24 19.29 -8.61 2.57
C ASP A 24 17.93 -9.26 2.82
N LYS A 25 17.52 -10.28 2.04
CA LYS A 25 16.41 -11.16 2.42
C LYS A 25 16.71 -11.58 3.84
N PHE A 26 15.99 -10.93 4.76
CA PHE A 26 16.03 -11.11 6.19
C PHE A 26 16.38 -12.56 6.41
N THR A 27 17.44 -12.84 7.16
CA THR A 27 17.81 -14.17 7.60
C THR A 27 16.57 -14.80 8.26
N PHE A 28 15.70 -15.38 7.41
CA PHE A 28 14.31 -15.77 7.70
C PHE A 28 14.34 -17.19 8.24
N HIS A 29 15.30 -17.44 9.12
CA HIS A 29 15.52 -18.70 9.81
C HIS A 29 15.35 -18.52 11.32
N SER A 30 14.93 -17.35 11.79
CA SER A 30 14.47 -17.19 13.17
C SER A 30 12.96 -17.39 13.22
N GLU A 31 12.50 -18.29 14.09
CA GLU A 31 11.08 -18.55 14.37
C GLU A 31 10.34 -17.34 14.99
N MET A 32 11.04 -16.22 15.24
CA MET A 32 10.45 -15.00 15.79
C MET A 32 9.94 -14.06 14.70
N GLU A 33 8.66 -13.70 14.79
CA GLU A 33 8.07 -12.59 14.05
C GLU A 33 8.80 -11.28 14.39
N LYS A 34 9.15 -10.51 13.36
CA LYS A 34 9.76 -9.19 13.49
C LYS A 34 8.70 -8.14 13.18
N TYR A 35 8.58 -7.16 14.07
CA TYR A 35 7.61 -6.07 13.93
C TYR A 35 8.31 -4.78 13.49
N LEU A 36 7.66 -4.05 12.60
CA LEU A 36 8.02 -2.67 12.27
C LEU A 36 7.09 -1.75 13.06
N HIS A 37 7.63 -0.62 13.51
CA HIS A 37 6.87 0.31 14.33
C HIS A 37 6.89 1.70 13.75
N PHE A 38 5.73 2.35 13.68
CA PHE A 38 5.63 3.77 13.43
C PHE A 38 6.34 4.59 14.53
N ASP A 39 6.82 5.78 14.16
CA ASP A 39 7.04 6.84 15.13
C ASP A 39 5.69 7.39 15.64
N HIS A 40 5.72 8.19 16.71
CA HIS A 40 4.50 8.72 17.32
C HIS A 40 3.66 9.56 16.34
N LYS A 41 4.31 10.33 15.47
CA LYS A 41 3.62 11.23 14.53
C LYS A 41 2.96 10.41 13.43
N ALA A 42 3.70 9.49 12.82
CA ALA A 42 3.19 8.60 11.79
C ALA A 42 2.02 7.74 12.29
N TYR A 43 2.11 7.24 13.53
CA TYR A 43 1.02 6.49 14.14
C TYR A 43 -0.25 7.34 14.33
N GLY A 44 -0.09 8.56 14.87
CA GLY A 44 -1.21 9.48 15.05
C GLY A 44 -1.90 9.83 13.73
N GLU A 45 -1.13 10.17 12.71
CA GLU A 45 -1.64 10.49 11.37
C GLU A 45 -2.27 9.27 10.69
N PHE A 46 -1.73 8.06 10.87
CA PHE A 46 -2.34 6.83 10.36
C PHE A 46 -3.73 6.60 10.97
N VAL A 47 -3.86 6.74 12.29
CA VAL A 47 -5.14 6.57 12.98
C VAL A 47 -6.15 7.65 12.55
N ASP A 48 -5.71 8.90 12.47
CA ASP A 48 -6.57 10.01 12.02
C ASP A 48 -7.05 9.81 10.58
N TYR A 49 -6.13 9.47 9.67
CA TYR A 49 -6.45 9.21 8.27
C TYR A 49 -7.38 8.01 8.11
N TYR A 50 -7.18 6.93 8.87
CA TYR A 50 -8.09 5.79 8.84
C TYR A 50 -9.51 6.19 9.28
N ASN A 51 -9.65 6.82 10.45
CA ASN A 51 -10.96 7.15 11.02
C ASN A 51 -11.70 8.24 10.24
N ASN A 52 -10.98 9.28 9.80
CA ASN A 52 -11.61 10.47 9.23
C ASN A 52 -11.65 10.47 7.70
N TYR A 53 -10.84 9.62 7.03
CA TYR A 53 -10.79 9.56 5.58
C TYR A 53 -11.18 8.19 5.02
N ILE A 54 -10.54 7.10 5.47
CA ILE A 54 -10.79 5.77 4.91
C ILE A 54 -12.18 5.25 5.32
N GLU A 55 -12.48 5.23 6.63
CA GLU A 55 -13.71 4.66 7.16
C GLU A 55 -14.99 5.29 6.56
N PRO A 56 -15.13 6.62 6.44
CA PRO A 56 -16.29 7.24 5.81
C PRO A 56 -16.45 6.84 4.34
N GLN A 57 -15.35 6.66 3.61
CA GLN A 57 -15.38 6.28 2.21
C GLN A 57 -15.80 4.83 1.96
N LEU A 58 -15.66 3.95 2.96
CA LEU A 58 -16.12 2.56 2.84
C LEU A 58 -17.62 2.45 2.57
N VAL A 59 -18.40 3.46 2.98
CA VAL A 59 -19.85 3.53 2.76
C VAL A 59 -20.25 4.54 1.69
N THR A 60 -19.31 5.30 1.13
CA THR A 60 -19.54 6.22 0.00
C THR A 60 -18.78 5.77 -1.24
N ASP A 61 -17.56 6.26 -1.46
CA ASP A 61 -16.80 6.13 -2.71
C ASP A 61 -16.36 4.69 -2.97
N MET A 62 -16.11 3.93 -1.91
CA MET A 62 -15.72 2.52 -1.98
C MET A 62 -16.89 1.56 -1.68
N ALA A 63 -18.13 2.06 -1.60
CA ALA A 63 -19.30 1.23 -1.28
C ALA A 63 -19.49 0.07 -2.28
N PHE A 64 -19.25 0.35 -3.57
CA PHE A 64 -19.41 -0.61 -4.66
C PHE A 64 -18.25 -1.62 -4.78
N CYS A 65 -17.14 -1.37 -4.09
CA CYS A 65 -15.97 -2.25 -4.06
C CYS A 65 -15.60 -2.69 -2.63
N LYS A 66 -16.60 -2.88 -1.77
CA LYS A 66 -16.43 -3.13 -0.32
C LYS A 66 -15.41 -4.22 0.03
N ASP A 67 -15.37 -5.31 -0.74
CA ASP A 67 -14.40 -6.41 -0.57
C ASP A 67 -12.94 -5.98 -0.75
N TRP A 68 -12.71 -4.95 -1.56
CA TRP A 68 -11.43 -4.31 -1.78
C TRP A 68 -11.23 -3.12 -0.82
N GLY A 69 -12.21 -2.22 -0.71
CA GLY A 69 -12.13 -1.01 0.12
C GLY A 69 -11.77 -1.31 1.58
N GLY A 70 -12.34 -2.37 2.17
CA GLY A 70 -12.00 -2.81 3.52
C GLY A 70 -10.54 -3.25 3.71
N LYS A 71 -9.81 -3.52 2.62
CA LYS A 71 -8.39 -3.92 2.62
C LYS A 71 -7.43 -2.74 2.38
N TYR A 72 -7.94 -1.57 1.99
CA TYR A 72 -7.12 -0.42 1.60
C TYR A 72 -6.16 0.03 2.70
N HIS A 73 -6.64 0.13 3.95
CA HIS A 73 -5.78 0.48 5.09
C HIS A 73 -4.61 -0.50 5.28
N GLY A 74 -4.85 -1.80 5.08
CA GLY A 74 -3.82 -2.83 5.16
C GLY A 74 -2.85 -2.80 3.97
N GLU A 75 -3.28 -2.30 2.82
CA GLU A 75 -2.41 -2.03 1.68
C GLU A 75 -1.45 -0.87 1.97
N LEU A 76 -1.95 0.23 2.55
CA LEU A 76 -1.11 1.34 3.00
C LEU A 76 -0.04 0.90 4.01
N LEU A 77 -0.40 0.03 4.96
CA LEU A 77 0.57 -0.53 5.92
C LEU A 77 1.66 -1.38 5.24
N ARG A 78 1.31 -2.15 4.20
CA ARG A 78 2.29 -2.92 3.41
C ARG A 78 3.21 -2.00 2.63
N LEU A 79 2.67 -0.96 2.00
CA LEU A 79 3.45 0.06 1.30
C LEU A 79 4.42 0.77 2.24
N CYS A 80 3.96 1.15 3.44
CA CYS A 80 4.82 1.70 4.49
C CYS A 80 6.00 0.78 4.82
N GLY A 81 5.72 -0.52 5.03
CA GLY A 81 6.75 -1.52 5.32
C GLY A 81 7.77 -1.65 4.19
N ILE A 82 7.32 -1.72 2.93
CA ILE A 82 8.20 -1.83 1.76
C ILE A 82 9.09 -0.59 1.64
N ILE A 83 8.50 0.61 1.66
CA ILE A 83 9.23 1.88 1.53
C ILE A 83 10.23 2.04 2.68
N HIS A 84 9.83 1.71 3.92
CA HIS A 84 10.71 1.75 5.08
C HIS A 84 11.92 0.82 4.93
N CYS A 85 11.69 -0.43 4.54
CA CYS A 85 12.77 -1.39 4.31
C CYS A 85 13.73 -0.91 3.22
N ILE A 86 13.22 -0.34 2.11
CA ILE A 86 14.06 0.23 1.05
C ILE A 86 14.91 1.39 1.59
N LYS A 87 14.29 2.33 2.31
CA LYS A 87 15.02 3.45 2.93
C LYS A 87 16.09 2.96 3.90
N CYS A 88 15.79 1.95 4.71
CA CYS A 88 16.75 1.39 5.67
C CYS A 88 17.95 0.74 4.96
N VAL A 89 17.70 -0.07 3.92
CA VAL A 89 18.76 -0.70 3.11
C VAL A 89 19.61 0.34 2.39
N LEU A 90 19.02 1.43 1.88
CA LEU A 90 19.76 2.52 1.25
C LEU A 90 20.65 3.30 2.22
N ASN A 91 20.26 3.38 3.50
CA ASN A 91 21.01 4.08 4.55
C ASN A 91 21.86 3.15 5.42
N ASP A 92 21.91 1.84 5.10
CA ASP A 92 22.68 0.83 5.84
C ASP A 92 22.28 0.70 7.32
N VAL A 93 20.98 0.78 7.59
CA VAL A 93 20.41 0.65 8.95
C VAL A 93 19.43 -0.51 9.06
N ASN A 94 19.26 -1.07 10.27
CA ASN A 94 18.33 -2.17 10.51
C ASN A 94 16.87 -1.66 10.55
N PRO A 95 15.95 -2.17 9.71
CA PRO A 95 14.57 -1.71 9.66
C PRO A 95 13.76 -1.98 10.94
N VAL A 96 14.12 -2.98 11.74
CA VAL A 96 13.44 -3.30 13.01
C VAL A 96 13.81 -2.30 14.11
N GLU A 97 15.06 -1.84 14.12
CA GLU A 97 15.56 -0.88 15.11
C GLU A 97 15.18 0.58 14.77
N ASN A 98 14.66 0.81 13.56
CA ASN A 98 14.28 2.14 13.07
C ASN A 98 12.77 2.27 12.93
N ARG A 99 12.27 3.49 13.15
CA ARG A 99 10.83 3.79 13.11
C ARG A 99 10.38 4.18 11.71
N VAL A 100 9.20 3.71 11.34
CA VAL A 100 8.51 4.15 10.12
C VAL A 100 8.03 5.58 10.34
N THR A 101 8.51 6.50 9.50
CA THR A 101 8.27 7.94 9.67
C THR A 101 6.99 8.40 8.99
N LEU A 102 6.52 9.60 9.35
CA LEU A 102 5.38 10.23 8.69
C LEU A 102 5.62 10.40 7.18
N GLU A 103 6.82 10.78 6.78
CA GLU A 103 7.17 10.92 5.37
C GLU A 103 6.96 9.60 4.60
N THR A 104 7.35 8.47 5.21
CA THR A 104 7.09 7.14 4.62
C THR A 104 5.60 6.85 4.52
N PHE A 105 4.79 7.24 5.51
CA PHE A 105 3.34 7.10 5.46
C PHE A 105 2.71 7.96 4.35
N CYS A 106 3.12 9.23 4.22
CA CYS A 106 2.66 10.10 3.13
C CYS A 106 3.00 9.52 1.75
N ASN A 107 4.23 9.03 1.56
CA ASN A 107 4.64 8.39 0.31
C ASN A 107 3.81 7.11 0.02
N ALA A 108 3.41 6.37 1.06
CA ALA A 108 2.54 5.21 0.92
C ALA A 108 1.11 5.62 0.50
N ILE A 109 0.59 6.73 1.02
CA ILE A 109 -0.72 7.27 0.60
C ILE A 109 -0.68 7.65 -0.88
N GLU A 110 0.35 8.36 -1.35
CA GLU A 110 0.44 8.76 -2.76
C GLU A 110 0.36 7.56 -3.73
N ILE A 111 1.04 6.46 -3.39
CA ILE A 111 0.97 5.20 -4.15
C ILE A 111 -0.39 4.52 -3.94
N GLY A 112 -0.90 4.51 -2.71
CA GLY A 112 -2.18 3.90 -2.36
C GLY A 112 -3.35 4.52 -3.10
N GLU A 113 -3.38 5.84 -3.27
CA GLU A 113 -4.46 6.53 -3.99
C GLU A 113 -4.53 6.09 -5.46
N TYR A 114 -3.39 5.82 -6.10
CA TYR A 114 -3.39 5.22 -7.43
C TYR A 114 -4.08 3.84 -7.43
N PHE A 115 -3.77 2.97 -6.48
CA PHE A 115 -4.44 1.67 -6.36
C PHE A 115 -5.94 1.80 -6.06
N ARG A 116 -6.33 2.76 -5.23
CA ARG A 116 -7.74 3.09 -4.94
C ARG A 116 -8.49 3.51 -6.20
N GLU A 117 -7.94 4.44 -6.98
CA GLU A 117 -8.55 4.86 -8.24
C GLU A 117 -8.69 3.70 -9.23
N GLN A 118 -7.66 2.86 -9.36
CA GLN A 118 -7.70 1.69 -10.24
C GLN A 118 -8.72 0.65 -9.76
N ALA A 119 -8.85 0.43 -8.46
CA ALA A 119 -9.83 -0.49 -7.90
C ALA A 119 -11.26 0.01 -8.14
N ILE A 120 -11.53 1.28 -7.85
CA ILE A 120 -12.84 1.91 -8.13
C ILE A 120 -13.17 1.77 -9.62
N TYR A 121 -12.21 2.09 -10.50
CA TYR A 121 -12.39 1.96 -11.94
C TYR A 121 -12.68 0.52 -12.35
N ALA A 122 -11.88 -0.46 -11.93
CA ALA A 122 -12.06 -1.86 -12.27
C ALA A 122 -13.44 -2.39 -11.82
N TYR A 123 -13.90 -2.02 -10.62
CA TYR A 123 -15.22 -2.40 -10.12
C TYR A 123 -16.36 -1.68 -10.87
N SER A 124 -16.15 -0.44 -11.33
CA SER A 124 -17.14 0.28 -12.14
C SER A 124 -17.29 -0.27 -13.57
N LEU A 125 -16.24 -0.90 -14.12
CA LEU A 125 -16.32 -1.60 -15.40
C LEU A 125 -17.05 -2.95 -15.30
N GLY A 126 -17.13 -3.51 -14.08
CA GLY A 126 -17.72 -4.81 -13.79
C GLY A 126 -19.22 -4.72 -13.49
N ASP A 127 -20.04 -4.51 -14.51
CA ASP A 127 -21.46 -4.84 -14.43
C ASP A 127 -21.63 -6.37 -14.49
N VAL A 128 -21.54 -7.03 -13.34
CA VAL A 128 -22.55 -8.02 -12.96
C VAL A 128 -22.59 -8.07 -11.44
N ASP A 129 -23.67 -7.56 -10.86
CA ASP A 129 -24.00 -7.86 -9.47
C ASP A 129 -23.95 -9.39 -9.27
N LEU A 130 -23.02 -9.85 -8.44
CA LEU A 130 -22.88 -11.28 -8.11
C LEU A 130 -24.16 -11.85 -7.50
N GLY A 131 -25.03 -11.00 -6.93
CA GLY A 131 -26.38 -11.34 -6.51
C GLY A 131 -27.29 -11.72 -7.69
N THR A 132 -27.18 -11.00 -8.81
CA THR A 132 -27.92 -11.25 -10.06
C THR A 132 -27.48 -12.57 -10.71
N ILE A 133 -26.18 -12.91 -10.70
CA ILE A 133 -25.67 -14.19 -11.25
C ILE A 133 -26.20 -15.40 -10.46
N LYS A 134 -26.43 -15.25 -9.16
CA LYS A 134 -26.96 -16.31 -8.29
C LYS A 134 -28.47 -16.27 -8.14
N ALA A 135 -29.14 -15.26 -8.68
CA ALA A 135 -30.59 -15.16 -8.59
C ALA A 135 -31.24 -16.15 -9.55
N GLU A 136 -32.20 -16.94 -9.06
CA GLU A 136 -32.98 -17.84 -9.90
C GLU A 136 -33.88 -17.06 -10.88
N ARG A 137 -34.31 -15.84 -10.50
CA ARG A 137 -35.04 -14.90 -11.35
C ARG A 137 -34.72 -13.45 -10.96
N VAL A 138 -34.62 -12.60 -11.97
CA VAL A 138 -34.49 -11.14 -11.84
C VAL A 138 -35.79 -10.51 -12.35
N LEU A 139 -36.47 -9.74 -11.49
CA LEU A 139 -37.71 -9.06 -11.87
C LEU A 139 -37.38 -7.61 -12.22
N ASN A 140 -37.51 -7.26 -13.51
CA ASN A 140 -37.48 -5.87 -13.94
C ASN A 140 -38.86 -5.26 -13.71
N VAL A 141 -38.94 -4.30 -12.80
CA VAL A 141 -40.13 -3.47 -12.62
C VAL A 141 -39.86 -2.15 -13.34
N CYS A 142 -40.58 -1.91 -14.44
CA CYS A 142 -40.66 -0.59 -15.06
C CYS A 142 -41.53 0.35 -14.22
#